data_AF-A0A3D4BBU9-F1
#
_entry.id   AF-A0A3D4BBU9-F1
#
_cell.length_a   1.000
_cell.length_b   1.000
_cell.length_c   1.000
_cell.angle_alpha   90.00
_cell.angle_beta   90.00
_cell.angle_gamma   90.00
#
_symmetry.space_group_name_H-M   'P 1'
#
loop_
_entity.id
_entity.type
_entity.pdbx_description
1 polymer ?
#
loop_
_entity_poly.entity_id
_entity_poly.type
_entity_poly.pdbx_seq_one_letter_code
_entity_poly.pdbx_strand_id
1 'polypeptide(L)'
;EQVHPAAMLVFHSGALILEALDGPILQAINMPCALASDLVNYLKQAGYDPLVYDPVPESHHVWYESARSVNAWRARYIEANGEKARLILNLEDRLDRDPAQIAVSGSLSAMHDLRTQLRSRWHTIGLILSRSTLVPDYFFLEIVPERVSKANALAVLGAMHGVLSAEMISIGDNFNDLDMIHYAGLGVAMDNAPEEVKTTADLIAPSNDEDGVAYIIENFLLTSGTL
;
A
#
# COMPACT_ATOMS: atom_id res chain seq x y z
N GLU A 1 -22.75 -11.97 26.08
CA GLU A 1 -21.46 -12.07 25.35
C GLU A 1 -20.98 -10.67 25.04
N GLN A 2 -19.77 -10.31 25.44
CA GLN A 2 -19.14 -9.11 24.89
C GLN A 2 -18.76 -9.45 23.45
N VAL A 3 -19.48 -8.89 22.48
CA VAL A 3 -19.09 -8.96 21.08
C VAL A 3 -17.80 -8.16 20.98
N HIS A 4 -16.66 -8.85 20.90
CA HIS A 4 -15.42 -8.19 20.51
C HIS A 4 -15.65 -7.62 19.11
N PRO A 5 -15.38 -6.33 18.86
CA PRO A 5 -15.51 -5.79 17.52
C PRO A 5 -14.61 -6.61 16.58
N ALA A 6 -15.16 -7.03 15.45
CA ALA A 6 -14.41 -7.74 14.43
C ALA A 6 -13.21 -6.90 13.97
N ALA A 7 -12.08 -7.54 13.73
CA ALA A 7 -10.88 -6.84 13.27
C ALA A 7 -11.13 -6.18 11.91
N MET A 8 -10.80 -4.90 11.80
CA MET A 8 -10.88 -4.17 10.54
C MET A 8 -9.63 -4.46 9.71
N LEU A 9 -9.83 -4.89 8.47
CA LEU A 9 -8.74 -5.26 7.57
C LEU A 9 -8.67 -4.25 6.43
N VAL A 10 -7.48 -3.71 6.20
CA VAL A 10 -7.21 -2.75 5.13
C VAL A 10 -6.23 -3.38 4.15
N PHE A 11 -6.62 -3.51 2.89
CA PHE A 11 -5.79 -4.05 1.81
C PHE A 11 -5.53 -3.00 0.73
N HIS A 12 -4.54 -3.28 -0.14
CA HIS A 12 -4.22 -2.44 -1.29
C HIS A 12 -4.01 -0.96 -0.91
N SER A 13 -3.22 -0.75 0.15
CA SER A 13 -2.89 0.57 0.68
C SER A 13 -4.11 1.46 1.00
N GLY A 14 -5.28 0.87 1.29
CA GLY A 14 -6.51 1.58 1.61
C GLY A 14 -7.64 1.41 0.59
N ALA A 15 -7.41 0.73 -0.53
CA ALA A 15 -8.44 0.57 -1.56
C ALA A 15 -9.59 -0.35 -1.12
N LEU A 16 -9.31 -1.34 -0.25
CA LEU A 16 -10.30 -2.28 0.26
C LEU A 16 -10.29 -2.26 1.79
N ILE A 17 -11.49 -2.13 2.38
CA ILE A 17 -11.71 -2.24 3.83
C ILE A 17 -12.76 -3.31 4.08
N LEU A 18 -12.46 -4.28 4.93
CA LEU A 18 -13.36 -5.36 5.36
C LEU A 18 -13.52 -5.37 6.87
N GLU A 19 -14.70 -5.72 7.35
CA GLU A 19 -14.92 -6.11 8.75
C GLU A 19 -14.70 -7.63 8.88
N ALA A 20 -13.50 -8.06 9.26
CA ALA A 20 -12.99 -9.45 9.17
C ALA A 20 -12.85 -9.99 7.73
N LEU A 21 -12.11 -11.11 7.57
CA LEU A 21 -11.79 -11.70 6.25
C LEU A 21 -13.05 -12.12 5.47
N ASP A 22 -14.04 -12.69 6.16
CA ASP A 22 -15.27 -13.20 5.56
C ASP A 22 -16.48 -12.27 5.81
N GLY A 23 -16.25 -11.06 6.33
CA GLY A 23 -17.33 -10.14 6.66
C GLY A 23 -17.56 -9.07 5.59
N PRO A 24 -18.38 -8.05 5.91
CA PRO A 24 -18.85 -7.10 4.92
C PRO A 24 -17.71 -6.21 4.38
N ILE A 25 -17.83 -5.88 3.09
CA ILE A 25 -16.99 -4.87 2.44
C ILE A 25 -17.50 -3.49 2.87
N LEU A 26 -16.64 -2.74 3.56
CA LEU A 26 -16.92 -1.39 4.01
C LEU A 26 -16.50 -0.34 2.96
N GLN A 27 -15.44 -0.64 2.21
CA GLN A 27 -14.95 0.20 1.13
C GLN A 27 -14.29 -0.67 0.05
N ALA A 28 -14.55 -0.38 -1.21
CA ALA A 28 -13.82 -0.93 -2.36
C ALA A 28 -13.66 0.18 -3.41
N ILE A 29 -12.43 0.60 -3.68
CA ILE A 29 -12.12 1.68 -4.62
C ILE A 29 -11.21 1.12 -5.72
N ASN A 30 -11.70 1.17 -6.96
CA ASN A 30 -10.93 0.80 -8.14
C ASN A 30 -10.64 2.02 -9.02
N MET A 31 -9.59 1.92 -9.83
CA MET A 31 -9.19 2.95 -10.78
C MET A 31 -10.00 2.84 -12.08
N PRO A 32 -10.57 3.94 -12.60
CA PRO A 32 -11.28 3.90 -13.88
C PRO A 32 -10.40 3.36 -15.02
N CYS A 33 -10.92 2.43 -15.83
CA CYS A 33 -10.20 1.82 -16.96
C CYS A 33 -9.57 2.82 -17.91
N ALA A 34 -10.26 3.92 -18.21
CA ALA A 34 -9.76 4.96 -19.12
C ALA A 34 -8.46 5.58 -18.58
N LEU A 35 -8.45 5.91 -17.28
CA LEU A 35 -7.27 6.44 -16.60
C LEU A 35 -6.16 5.39 -16.53
N ALA A 36 -6.50 4.14 -16.19
CA ALA A 36 -5.56 3.04 -16.15
C ALA A 36 -4.90 2.80 -17.52
N SER A 37 -5.68 2.88 -18.60
CA SER A 37 -5.20 2.70 -19.97
C SER A 37 -4.21 3.78 -20.38
N ASP A 38 -4.52 5.04 -20.07
CA ASP A 38 -3.61 6.16 -20.33
C ASP A 38 -2.29 6.00 -19.57
N LEU A 39 -2.36 5.58 -18.30
CA LEU A 39 -1.18 5.36 -17.46
C LEU A 39 -0.33 4.18 -17.97
N VAL A 40 -0.94 3.03 -18.25
CA VAL A 40 -0.21 1.85 -18.79
C VAL A 40 0.48 2.21 -20.09
N ASN A 41 -0.21 2.90 -21.01
CA ASN A 41 0.38 3.35 -22.28
C ASN A 41 1.57 4.30 -22.06
N TYR A 42 1.41 5.29 -21.18
CA TYR A 42 2.48 6.22 -20.85
C TYR A 42 3.71 5.50 -20.27
N LEU A 43 3.50 4.61 -19.31
CA LEU A 43 4.57 3.86 -18.65
C LEU A 43 5.33 2.98 -19.65
N LYS A 44 4.60 2.27 -20.52
CA LYS A 44 5.20 1.45 -21.60
C LYS A 44 6.01 2.31 -22.58
N GLN A 45 5.53 3.50 -22.95
CA GLN A 45 6.24 4.44 -23.82
C GLN A 45 7.50 5.01 -23.14
N ALA A 46 7.44 5.24 -21.83
CA ALA A 46 8.57 5.68 -21.02
C ALA A 46 9.57 4.55 -20.67
N GLY A 47 9.33 3.32 -21.15
CA GLY A 47 10.24 2.19 -20.97
C GLY A 47 10.09 1.43 -19.65
N TYR A 48 9.02 1.69 -18.89
CA TYR A 48 8.69 0.92 -17.69
C TYR A 48 7.90 -0.34 -18.04
N ASP A 49 7.96 -1.30 -17.13
CA ASP A 49 7.23 -2.56 -17.19
C ASP A 49 6.09 -2.54 -16.15
N PRO A 50 4.90 -2.01 -16.48
CA PRO A 50 3.79 -1.93 -15.53
C PRO A 50 3.24 -3.32 -15.15
N LEU A 51 2.68 -3.35 -13.94
CA LEU A 51 1.88 -4.43 -13.40
C LEU A 51 0.46 -3.91 -13.20
N VAL A 52 -0.56 -4.68 -13.55
CA VAL A 52 -1.97 -4.33 -13.36
C VAL A 52 -2.60 -5.34 -12.43
N TYR A 53 -3.24 -4.88 -11.36
CA TYR A 53 -3.90 -5.76 -10.40
C TYR A 53 -5.36 -5.92 -10.76
N ASP A 54 -5.91 -7.13 -10.58
CA ASP A 54 -7.35 -7.35 -10.67
C ASP A 54 -8.10 -6.38 -9.73
N PRO A 55 -9.38 -6.05 -10.01
CA PRO A 55 -10.18 -5.17 -9.17
C PRO A 55 -10.32 -5.70 -7.74
N VAL A 56 -10.38 -4.83 -6.74
CA VAL A 56 -10.89 -5.20 -5.41
C VAL A 56 -12.43 -5.31 -5.45
N PRO A 57 -13.04 -6.23 -4.69
CA PRO A 57 -12.48 -7.06 -3.62
C PRO A 57 -11.75 -8.34 -4.08
N GLU A 58 -11.96 -8.81 -5.31
CA GLU A 58 -11.45 -10.12 -5.74
C GLU A 58 -9.91 -10.15 -5.80
N SER A 59 -9.31 -9.14 -6.45
CA SER A 59 -7.87 -8.87 -6.64
C SER A 59 -6.97 -10.12 -6.65
N HIS A 60 -7.38 -11.17 -7.37
CA HIS A 60 -6.73 -12.48 -7.32
C HIS A 60 -5.37 -12.51 -8.04
N HIS A 61 -5.21 -11.67 -9.07
CA HIS A 61 -4.05 -11.71 -9.94
C HIS A 61 -3.37 -10.35 -10.09
N VAL A 62 -2.07 -10.43 -10.37
CA VAL A 62 -1.26 -9.35 -10.92
C VAL A 62 -0.84 -9.73 -12.34
N TRP A 63 -1.23 -8.91 -13.30
CA TRP A 63 -0.99 -9.10 -14.72
C TRP A 63 0.25 -8.35 -15.16
N TYR A 64 1.00 -8.96 -16.09
CA TYR A 64 2.28 -8.43 -16.51
C TYR A 64 2.60 -8.88 -17.95
N GLU A 65 3.21 -8.01 -18.77
CA GLU A 65 3.69 -8.41 -20.12
C GLU A 65 5.08 -9.04 -20.06
N SER A 66 5.52 -9.71 -21.13
CA SER A 66 6.93 -10.09 -21.24
C SER A 66 7.80 -8.84 -21.14
N ALA A 67 8.75 -8.84 -20.21
CA ALA A 67 9.55 -7.66 -19.92
C ALA A 67 10.35 -7.19 -21.13
N ARG A 68 10.32 -5.88 -21.39
CA ARG A 68 11.15 -5.27 -22.43
C ARG A 68 12.63 -5.31 -22.08
N SER A 69 12.95 -5.51 -20.80
CA SER A 69 14.30 -5.71 -20.27
C SER A 69 14.34 -6.91 -19.33
N VAL A 70 15.49 -7.58 -19.23
CA VAL A 70 15.69 -8.63 -18.21
C VAL A 70 15.85 -7.94 -16.86
N ASN A 71 14.73 -7.62 -16.24
CA ASN A 71 14.67 -7.11 -14.88
C ASN A 71 14.67 -8.33 -13.93
N ALA A 72 15.84 -8.67 -13.38
CA ALA A 72 16.01 -9.78 -12.45
C ALA A 72 15.07 -9.69 -11.23
N TRP A 73 14.67 -8.48 -10.86
CA TRP A 73 13.80 -8.19 -9.72
C TRP A 73 12.35 -8.55 -10.03
N ARG A 74 11.89 -8.20 -11.23
CA ARG A 74 10.56 -8.57 -11.71
C ARG A 74 10.39 -10.08 -11.73
N ALA A 75 11.43 -10.83 -12.14
CA ALA A 75 11.41 -12.28 -12.10
C ALA A 75 11.20 -12.81 -10.67
N ARG A 76 11.91 -12.26 -9.67
CA ARG A 76 11.73 -12.64 -8.25
C ARG A 76 10.35 -12.27 -7.72
N TYR A 77 9.82 -11.10 -8.10
CA TYR A 77 8.46 -10.70 -7.72
C TYR A 77 7.41 -11.64 -8.30
N ILE A 78 7.52 -11.98 -9.59
CA ILE A 78 6.64 -12.94 -10.27
C ILE A 78 6.73 -14.31 -9.60
N GLU A 79 7.95 -14.79 -9.34
CA GLU A 79 8.21 -16.07 -8.68
C GLU A 79 7.58 -16.11 -7.29
N ALA A 80 7.76 -15.06 -6.48
CA ALA A 80 7.18 -14.95 -5.14
C ALA A 80 5.64 -14.88 -5.15
N ASN A 81 5.03 -14.33 -6.21
CA ASN A 81 3.58 -14.32 -6.38
C ASN A 81 3.03 -15.63 -6.95
N GLY A 82 3.88 -16.50 -7.51
CA GLY A 82 3.52 -17.81 -8.03
C GLY A 82 2.34 -17.74 -8.99
N GLU A 83 1.29 -18.51 -8.69
CA GLU A 83 0.07 -18.56 -9.51
C GLU A 83 -0.70 -17.23 -9.55
N LYS A 84 -0.45 -16.28 -8.65
CA LYS A 84 -1.11 -14.97 -8.70
C LYS A 84 -0.54 -14.09 -9.82
N ALA A 85 0.70 -14.32 -10.24
CA ALA A 85 1.31 -13.56 -11.33
C ALA A 85 0.95 -14.19 -12.68
N ARG A 86 0.34 -13.41 -13.58
CA ARG A 86 -0.13 -13.88 -14.89
C ARG A 86 0.49 -13.10 -16.04
N LEU A 87 1.23 -13.83 -16.88
CA LEU A 87 1.77 -13.30 -18.13
C LEU A 87 0.63 -13.09 -19.13
N ILE A 88 0.59 -11.91 -19.75
CA ILE A 88 -0.33 -11.57 -20.84
C ILE A 88 0.42 -10.94 -22.01
N LEU A 89 -0.17 -10.97 -23.21
CA LEU A 89 0.40 -10.33 -24.40
C LEU A 89 0.31 -8.81 -24.31
N ASN A 90 -0.88 -8.28 -24.01
CA ASN A 90 -1.12 -6.85 -23.82
C ASN A 90 -1.87 -6.62 -22.52
N LEU A 91 -1.37 -5.73 -21.66
CA LEU A 91 -2.02 -5.37 -20.40
C LEU A 91 -3.35 -4.67 -20.60
N GLU A 92 -3.49 -3.94 -21.71
CA GLU A 92 -4.70 -3.23 -22.10
C GLU A 92 -5.89 -4.20 -22.22
N ASP A 93 -5.66 -5.48 -22.52
CA ASP A 93 -6.69 -6.53 -22.58
C ASP A 93 -7.28 -6.85 -21.18
N ARG A 94 -6.66 -6.38 -20.09
CA ARG A 94 -7.16 -6.48 -18.70
C ARG A 94 -7.81 -5.20 -18.20
N LEU A 95 -7.83 -4.15 -19.00
CA LEU A 95 -8.43 -2.87 -18.67
C LEU A 95 -9.88 -2.79 -19.20
N ASP A 96 -10.55 -3.94 -19.25
CA ASP A 96 -12.00 -4.09 -19.46
C ASP A 96 -12.79 -3.93 -18.15
N ARG A 97 -12.10 -3.97 -17.01
CA ARG A 97 -12.62 -3.72 -15.66
C ARG A 97 -11.67 -2.82 -14.90
N ASP A 98 -12.23 -1.97 -14.04
CA ASP A 98 -11.48 -0.97 -13.26
C ASP A 98 -10.48 -1.69 -12.33
N PRO A 99 -9.15 -1.61 -12.58
CA PRO A 99 -8.17 -2.33 -11.75
C PRO A 99 -8.04 -1.70 -10.37
N ALA A 100 -7.61 -2.48 -9.37
CA ALA A 100 -7.34 -1.93 -8.04
C ALA A 100 -6.21 -0.90 -8.05
N GLN A 101 -5.13 -1.21 -8.77
CA GLN A 101 -3.95 -0.37 -8.90
C GLN A 101 -3.09 -0.77 -10.10
N ILE A 102 -2.17 0.12 -10.45
CA ILE A 102 -1.03 -0.15 -11.32
C ILE A 102 0.23 -0.07 -10.47
N ALA A 103 1.22 -0.94 -10.68
CA ALA A 103 2.52 -0.80 -10.04
C ALA A 103 3.64 -0.82 -11.06
N VAL A 104 4.69 -0.07 -10.77
CA VAL A 104 5.97 -0.10 -11.47
C VAL A 104 7.08 -0.18 -10.43
N SER A 105 8.23 -0.68 -10.83
CA SER A 105 9.32 -0.94 -9.89
C SER A 105 10.68 -0.59 -10.47
N GLY A 106 11.62 -0.26 -9.58
CA GLY A 106 12.96 0.18 -9.94
C GLY A 106 13.77 0.63 -8.73
N SER A 107 14.87 1.34 -8.99
CA SER A 107 15.67 1.99 -7.94
C SER A 107 14.90 3.15 -7.31
N LEU A 108 15.30 3.55 -6.10
CA LEU A 108 14.68 4.67 -5.37
C LEU A 108 14.66 5.96 -6.21
N SER A 109 15.79 6.32 -6.81
CA SER A 109 15.90 7.51 -7.67
C SER A 109 14.93 7.41 -8.85
N ALA A 110 14.89 6.28 -9.55
CA ALA A 110 14.01 6.11 -10.71
C ALA A 110 12.53 6.20 -10.32
N MET A 111 12.14 5.69 -9.16
CA MET A 111 10.76 5.79 -8.65
C MET A 111 10.42 7.21 -8.19
N HIS A 112 11.36 7.97 -7.62
CA HIS A 112 11.16 9.39 -7.31
C HIS A 112 11.04 10.26 -8.56
N ASP A 113 11.88 10.01 -9.57
CA ASP A 113 11.82 10.72 -10.85
C ASP A 113 10.48 10.45 -11.53
N LEU A 114 10.06 9.18 -11.59
CA LEU A 114 8.76 8.80 -12.15
C LEU A 114 7.60 9.41 -11.35
N ARG A 115 7.66 9.38 -10.01
CA ARG A 115 6.66 10.01 -9.15
C ARG A 115 6.50 11.50 -9.46
N THR A 116 7.60 12.20 -9.67
CA THR A 116 7.60 13.63 -10.04
C THR A 116 6.97 13.85 -11.42
N GLN A 117 7.33 13.02 -12.41
CA GLN A 117 6.73 13.08 -13.74
C GLN A 117 5.22 12.85 -13.69
N LEU A 118 4.76 11.78 -13.02
CA LEU A 118 3.35 11.43 -12.91
C LEU A 118 2.55 12.55 -12.21
N ARG A 119 3.07 13.12 -11.10
CA ARG A 119 2.42 14.23 -10.38
C ARG A 119 2.23 15.49 -11.23
N SER A 120 3.16 15.77 -12.14
CA SER A 120 3.05 16.95 -13.01
C SER A 120 1.99 16.81 -14.11
N ARG A 121 1.53 15.59 -14.38
CA ARG A 121 0.63 15.27 -15.49
C ARG A 121 -0.75 14.80 -15.03
N TRP A 122 -0.82 14.02 -13.97
CA TRP A 122 -2.08 13.51 -13.41
C TRP A 122 -2.27 14.02 -11.99
N HIS A 123 -3.34 14.77 -11.80
CA HIS A 123 -3.69 15.39 -10.51
C HIS A 123 -4.71 14.56 -9.71
N THR A 124 -5.29 13.52 -10.32
CA THR A 124 -6.36 12.68 -9.76
C THR A 124 -5.90 11.24 -9.52
N ILE A 125 -4.62 11.07 -9.17
CA ILE A 125 -4.01 9.76 -8.84
C ILE A 125 -3.29 9.85 -7.50
N GLY A 126 -3.33 8.76 -6.74
CA GLY A 126 -2.45 8.53 -5.61
C GLY A 126 -1.15 7.87 -6.07
N LEU A 127 -0.05 8.20 -5.40
CA LEU A 127 1.28 7.68 -5.71
C LEU A 127 1.95 7.24 -4.41
N ILE A 128 2.00 5.93 -4.20
CA ILE A 128 2.46 5.31 -2.98
C ILE A 128 3.78 4.61 -3.27
N LEU A 129 4.82 4.98 -2.52
CA LEU A 129 6.14 4.37 -2.62
C LEU A 129 6.25 3.31 -1.54
N SER A 130 6.79 2.14 -1.87
CA SER A 130 7.12 1.10 -0.89
C SER A 130 8.46 0.46 -1.22
N ARG A 131 9.20 0.07 -0.18
CA ARG A 131 10.43 -0.73 -0.30
C ARG A 131 10.06 -2.21 -0.35
N SER A 132 10.68 -2.95 -1.25
CA SER A 132 10.57 -4.40 -1.33
C SER A 132 11.22 -5.07 -0.12
N THR A 133 10.52 -6.03 0.49
CA THR A 133 11.09 -6.91 1.53
C THR A 133 11.86 -8.09 0.94
N LEU A 134 11.69 -8.37 -0.35
CA LEU A 134 12.30 -9.52 -1.03
C LEU A 134 13.67 -9.20 -1.63
N VAL A 135 13.92 -7.93 -1.95
CA VAL A 135 15.11 -7.50 -2.66
C VAL A 135 15.58 -6.16 -2.08
N PRO A 136 16.80 -6.09 -1.51
CA PRO A 136 17.39 -4.85 -1.04
C PRO A 136 17.44 -3.78 -2.14
N ASP A 137 17.28 -2.52 -1.76
CA ASP A 137 17.35 -1.34 -2.64
C ASP A 137 16.38 -1.34 -3.84
N TYR A 138 15.30 -2.14 -3.75
CA TYR A 138 14.26 -2.21 -4.76
C TYR A 138 12.94 -1.63 -4.25
N PHE A 139 12.27 -0.84 -5.09
CA PHE A 139 11.12 -0.05 -4.71
C PHE A 139 9.97 -0.23 -5.70
N PHE A 140 8.76 -0.20 -5.18
CA PHE A 140 7.53 -0.13 -5.95
C PHE A 140 6.95 1.28 -5.86
N LEU A 141 6.53 1.81 -7.01
CA LEU A 141 5.63 2.94 -7.08
C LEU A 141 4.25 2.42 -7.50
N GLU A 142 3.34 2.41 -6.55
CA GLU A 142 1.95 2.06 -6.74
C GLU A 142 1.19 3.32 -7.15
N ILE A 143 0.46 3.21 -8.26
CA ILE A 143 -0.43 4.21 -8.80
C ILE A 143 -1.85 3.74 -8.49
N VAL A 144 -2.52 4.50 -7.64
CA VAL A 144 -3.82 4.14 -7.06
C VAL A 144 -4.83 5.26 -7.32
N PRO A 145 -6.14 5.04 -7.11
CA PRO A 145 -7.11 6.13 -7.10
C PRO A 145 -6.73 7.22 -6.08
N GLU A 146 -7.00 8.49 -6.37
CA GLU A 146 -6.55 9.66 -5.56
C GLU A 146 -6.83 9.52 -4.05
N ARG A 147 -7.97 8.95 -3.69
CA ARG A 147 -8.41 8.81 -2.29
C ARG A 147 -7.85 7.58 -1.59
N VAL A 148 -7.11 6.72 -2.28
CA VAL A 148 -6.54 5.52 -1.69
C VAL A 148 -5.23 5.87 -0.98
N SER A 149 -5.23 5.70 0.34
CA SER A 149 -4.06 5.77 1.20
C SER A 149 -4.38 5.10 2.55
N LYS A 150 -3.36 4.73 3.33
CA LYS A 150 -3.58 4.12 4.65
C LYS A 150 -4.15 5.15 5.63
N ALA A 151 -3.70 6.41 5.57
CA ALA A 151 -4.29 7.50 6.35
C ALA A 151 -5.78 7.70 6.05
N ASN A 152 -6.18 7.68 4.78
CA ASN A 152 -7.58 7.80 4.41
C ASN A 152 -8.40 6.59 4.90
N ALA A 153 -7.85 5.39 4.86
CA ALA A 153 -8.50 4.22 5.43
C ALA A 153 -8.69 4.36 6.95
N LEU A 154 -7.69 4.87 7.68
CA LEU A 154 -7.83 5.19 9.10
C LEU A 154 -8.89 6.27 9.35
N ALA A 155 -8.98 7.30 8.50
CA ALA A 155 -10.00 8.33 8.61
C ALA A 155 -11.41 7.78 8.42
N VAL A 156 -11.61 6.88 7.46
CA VAL A 156 -12.89 6.18 7.25
C VAL A 156 -13.26 5.34 8.46
N LEU A 157 -12.33 4.51 8.95
CA LEU A 157 -12.56 3.67 10.13
C LEU A 157 -12.83 4.51 11.40
N GLY A 158 -12.08 5.59 11.60
CA GLY A 158 -12.29 6.52 12.71
C GLY A 158 -13.69 7.13 12.68
N ALA A 159 -14.13 7.63 11.52
CA ALA A 159 -15.47 8.18 11.36
C ALA A 159 -16.57 7.14 11.63
N MET A 160 -16.38 5.88 11.22
CA MET A 160 -17.33 4.80 11.46
C MET A 160 -17.45 4.42 12.94
N HIS A 161 -16.35 4.46 13.68
CA HIS A 161 -16.30 4.06 15.10
C HIS A 161 -16.38 5.23 16.08
N GLY A 162 -16.44 6.47 15.59
CA GLY A 162 -16.41 7.66 16.44
C GLY A 162 -15.06 7.86 17.14
N VAL A 163 -13.97 7.39 16.54
CA VAL A 163 -12.60 7.50 17.05
C VAL A 163 -11.88 8.61 16.28
N LEU A 164 -11.36 9.61 17.00
CA LEU A 164 -10.58 10.69 16.42
C LEU A 164 -9.16 10.21 16.13
N SER A 165 -8.48 10.85 15.17
CA SER A 165 -7.08 10.50 14.87
C SER A 165 -6.18 10.64 16.10
N ALA A 166 -6.43 11.63 16.96
CA ALA A 166 -5.74 11.85 18.23
C ALA A 166 -5.84 10.66 19.22
N GLU A 167 -6.81 9.77 19.03
CA GLU A 167 -7.05 8.58 19.85
C GLU A 167 -6.46 7.31 19.19
N MET A 168 -5.80 7.45 18.04
CA MET A 168 -5.21 6.34 17.28
C MET A 168 -3.71 6.23 17.55
N ILE A 169 -3.24 4.99 17.57
CA ILE A 169 -1.83 4.65 17.44
C ILE A 169 -1.66 3.92 16.11
N SER A 170 -0.71 4.37 15.29
CA SER A 170 -0.32 3.68 14.06
C SER A 170 1.14 3.26 14.13
N ILE A 171 1.43 2.02 13.77
CA ILE A 171 2.78 1.45 13.79
C ILE A 171 3.11 1.01 12.38
N GLY A 172 4.25 1.44 11.84
CA GLY A 172 4.69 1.09 10.49
C GLY A 172 6.19 1.03 10.34
N ASP A 173 6.65 0.51 9.22
CA ASP A 173 8.07 0.27 8.97
C ASP A 173 8.51 0.58 7.53
N ASN A 174 7.60 1.04 6.68
CA ASN A 174 7.88 1.24 5.26
C ASN A 174 7.35 2.59 4.75
N PHE A 175 7.76 2.99 3.55
CA PHE A 175 7.39 4.28 2.95
C PHE A 175 5.87 4.43 2.74
N ASN A 176 5.15 3.31 2.54
CA ASN A 176 3.69 3.31 2.41
C ASN A 176 2.97 3.40 3.77
N ASP A 177 3.69 3.50 4.89
CA ASP A 177 3.16 3.77 6.22
C ASP A 177 3.28 5.23 6.64
N LEU A 178 4.07 6.04 5.90
CA LEU A 178 4.38 7.43 6.25
C LEU A 178 3.11 8.26 6.52
N ASP A 179 2.10 8.11 5.68
CA ASP A 179 0.87 8.90 5.80
C ASP A 179 0.06 8.51 7.03
N MET A 180 -0.06 7.21 7.34
CA MET A 180 -0.78 6.75 8.52
C MET A 180 -0.04 7.09 9.82
N ILE A 181 1.29 6.96 9.82
CA ILE A 181 2.18 7.36 10.93
C ILE A 181 1.96 8.85 11.25
N HIS A 182 1.92 9.69 10.22
CA HIS A 182 1.69 11.13 10.41
C HIS A 182 0.25 11.46 10.82
N TYR A 183 -0.73 10.65 10.41
CA TYR A 183 -2.15 10.91 10.64
C TYR A 183 -2.58 10.62 12.08
N ALA A 184 -2.05 9.56 12.70
CA ALA A 184 -2.43 9.13 14.04
C ALA A 184 -1.95 10.11 15.12
N GLY A 185 -2.63 10.11 16.26
CA GLY A 185 -2.24 10.90 17.44
C GLY A 185 -0.94 10.44 18.06
N LEU A 186 -0.58 9.17 17.86
CA LEU A 186 0.74 8.63 18.12
C LEU A 186 1.21 7.81 16.92
N GLY A 187 2.09 8.41 16.12
CA GLY A 187 2.77 7.75 15.01
C GLY A 187 4.03 7.02 15.48
N VAL A 188 4.14 5.73 15.19
CA VAL A 188 5.28 4.89 15.59
C VAL A 188 5.96 4.29 14.37
N ALA A 189 7.28 4.46 14.28
CA ALA A 189 8.13 3.74 13.34
C ALA A 189 8.84 2.59 14.05
N MET A 190 8.97 1.44 13.39
CA MET A 190 9.82 0.34 13.87
C MET A 190 11.31 0.67 13.66
N ASP A 191 12.22 0.15 14.48
CA ASP A 191 13.67 0.44 14.33
C ASP A 191 14.25 0.00 12.97
N ASN A 192 13.71 -1.09 12.41
CA ASN A 192 14.05 -1.61 11.09
C ASN A 192 13.51 -0.75 9.92
N ALA A 193 12.78 0.33 10.21
CA ALA A 193 12.23 1.22 9.21
C ALA A 193 13.32 2.10 8.55
N PRO A 194 13.11 2.54 7.29
CA PRO A 194 13.94 3.57 6.68
C PRO A 194 14.04 4.84 7.53
N GLU A 195 15.18 5.53 7.49
CA GLU A 195 15.37 6.78 8.24
C GLU A 195 14.28 7.83 7.99
N GLU A 196 13.84 8.00 6.73
CA GLU A 196 12.74 8.92 6.39
C GLU A 196 11.44 8.59 7.15
N VAL A 197 11.15 7.31 7.36
CA VAL A 197 10.00 6.84 8.14
C VAL A 197 10.20 7.14 9.62
N LYS A 198 11.37 6.81 10.16
CA LYS A 198 11.70 7.08 11.57
C LYS A 198 11.65 8.56 11.92
N THR A 199 12.11 9.44 11.03
CA THR A 199 12.08 10.89 11.26
C THR A 199 10.69 11.50 11.27
N THR A 200 9.68 10.79 10.74
CA THR A 200 8.28 11.26 10.70
C THR A 200 7.49 10.80 11.92
N ALA A 201 7.96 9.77 12.63
CA ALA A 201 7.27 9.19 13.77
C ALA A 201 7.54 9.97 15.07
N ASP A 202 6.56 9.95 15.98
CA ASP A 202 6.68 10.49 17.33
C ASP A 202 7.52 9.59 18.23
N LEU A 203 7.52 8.29 17.94
CA LEU A 203 8.22 7.26 18.70
C LEU A 203 8.86 6.23 17.76
N ILE A 204 10.02 5.73 18.16
CA ILE A 204 10.66 4.59 17.52
C ILE A 204 10.49 3.38 18.44
N ALA A 205 9.83 2.33 17.95
CA ALA A 205 9.70 1.06 18.64
C ALA A 205 10.95 0.17 18.38
N PRO A 206 11.18 -0.88 19.19
CA PRO A 206 12.10 -1.96 18.82
C PRO A 206 11.82 -2.52 17.44
N SER A 207 12.77 -3.26 16.87
CA SER A 207 12.57 -3.87 15.55
C SER A 207 11.44 -4.91 15.56
N ASN A 208 10.98 -5.31 14.37
CA ASN A 208 10.02 -6.39 14.22
C ASN A 208 10.54 -7.73 14.79
N ASP A 209 11.85 -7.95 14.81
CA ASP A 209 12.49 -9.15 15.37
C ASP A 209 12.59 -9.10 16.91
N GLU A 210 12.28 -7.95 17.52
CA GLU A 210 12.34 -7.68 18.95
C GLU A 210 10.94 -7.36 19.53
N ASP A 211 9.90 -7.88 18.89
CA ASP A 211 8.50 -7.73 19.32
C ASP A 211 8.05 -6.26 19.47
N GLY A 212 8.56 -5.36 18.63
CA GLY A 212 8.27 -3.92 18.76
C GLY A 212 6.79 -3.56 18.75
N VAL A 213 5.94 -4.30 18.03
CA VAL A 213 4.48 -4.11 18.09
C VAL A 213 3.92 -4.48 19.47
N ALA A 214 4.36 -5.59 20.05
CA ALA A 214 3.92 -6.00 21.39
C ALA A 214 4.35 -4.98 22.44
N TYR A 215 5.59 -4.46 22.34
CA TYR A 215 6.09 -3.40 23.20
C TYR A 215 5.16 -2.18 23.21
N ILE A 216 4.69 -1.72 22.04
CA ILE A 216 3.78 -0.58 21.94
C ILE A 216 2.43 -0.89 22.59
N ILE A 217 1.87 -2.07 22.30
CA ILE A 217 0.57 -2.47 22.88
C ILE A 217 0.65 -2.52 24.42
N GLU A 218 1.69 -3.15 24.96
CA GLU A 218 1.87 -3.33 26.41
C GLU A 218 2.07 -2.00 27.14
N ASN A 219 2.84 -1.07 26.56
CA ASN A 219 3.22 0.17 27.24
C ASN A 219 2.26 1.33 26.99
N PHE A 220 1.48 1.33 25.89
CA PHE A 220 0.65 2.47 25.49
C PHE A 220 -0.85 2.16 25.38
N LEU A 221 -1.25 0.89 25.19
CA LEU A 221 -2.67 0.52 25.13
C LEU A 221 -3.16 -0.19 26.39
N LEU A 222 -2.38 -1.14 26.91
CA LEU A 222 -2.80 -1.99 28.04
C LEU A 222 -2.48 -1.41 29.42
N THR A 223 -1.72 -0.32 29.51
CA THR A 223 -1.32 0.33 30.76
C THR A 223 -2.45 1.04 31.52
N SER A 224 -3.68 1.05 30.99
CA SER A 224 -4.87 1.47 31.73
C SER A 224 -5.39 0.34 32.63
N GLY A 225 -4.62 0.00 33.67
CA GLY A 225 -4.87 -1.14 34.55
C GLY A 225 -4.27 -1.03 35.94
N THR A 226 -4.16 0.17 36.52
CA THR A 226 -4.05 0.33 37.98
C THR A 226 -4.44 1.75 38.41
N LEU A 227 -5.65 1.91 38.95
CA LEU A 227 -5.99 2.78 40.09
C LEU A 227 -7.16 2.16 40.85
#